data_AF-A0A3M9MYQ8-F1
#
_entry.id   AF-A0A3M9MYQ8-F1
#
_cell.length_a   1.000
_cell.length_b   1.000
_cell.length_c   1.000
_cell.angle_alpha   90.00
_cell.angle_beta   90.00
_cell.angle_gamma   90.00
#
_symmetry.space_group_name_H-M   'P 1'
#
loop_
_entity.id
_entity.type
_entity.pdbx_description
1 polymer ?
#
loop_
_entity_poly.entity_id
_entity_poly.type
_entity_poly.pdbx_seq_one_letter_code
_entity_poly.pdbx_strand_id
1 'polypeptide(L)'
;MPQQHYEYYNIIAKRIQKGLEKEDFMRGENIEEVVVLALHLRFLITHLQKAHPDNPLLKEISWLADVLQHEANAILSSPKKDIFTYLKAYHDAQQGFLKLITHLRIHS
;
A
#
# COMPACT_ATOMS: atom_id res chain seq x y z
N MET A 1 12.12 24.97 -3.47
CA MET A 1 12.17 23.54 -3.83
C MET A 1 11.38 22.56 -2.92
N PRO A 2 10.70 22.92 -1.80
CA PRO A 2 9.93 21.93 -1.02
C PRO A 2 8.51 21.63 -1.54
N GLN A 3 7.88 22.51 -2.32
CA GLN A 3 6.48 22.36 -2.77
C GLN A 3 6.26 21.20 -3.76
N GLN A 4 7.18 20.98 -4.71
CA GLN A 4 7.03 19.93 -5.73
C GLN A 4 7.04 18.50 -5.16
N HIS A 5 7.82 18.28 -4.09
CA HIS A 5 7.85 17.00 -3.39
C HIS A 5 6.50 16.70 -2.73
N TYR A 6 5.87 17.70 -2.12
CA TYR A 6 4.58 17.55 -1.45
C TYR A 6 3.44 17.19 -2.42
N GLU A 7 3.41 17.82 -3.60
CA GLU A 7 2.42 17.49 -4.65
C GLU A 7 2.56 16.05 -5.15
N TYR A 8 3.78 15.58 -5.35
CA TYR A 8 4.05 14.22 -5.82
C TYR A 8 3.57 13.14 -4.82
N TYR A 9 3.84 13.32 -3.53
CA TYR A 9 3.38 12.37 -2.50
C TYR A 9 1.86 12.37 -2.34
N ASN A 10 1.21 13.53 -2.49
CA ASN A 10 -0.25 13.61 -2.49
C ASN A 10 -0.88 12.90 -3.68
N ILE A 11 -0.27 12.99 -4.87
CA ILE A 11 -0.72 12.24 -6.06
C ILE A 11 -0.60 10.73 -5.80
N ILE A 12 0.53 10.29 -5.23
CA ILE A 12 0.74 8.87 -4.89
C ILE A 12 -0.28 8.40 -3.85
N ALA A 13 -0.49 9.15 -2.76
CA ALA A 13 -1.47 8.81 -1.74
C ALA A 13 -2.89 8.70 -2.31
N LYS A 14 -3.30 9.62 -3.19
CA LYS A 14 -4.59 9.55 -3.90
C LYS A 14 -4.68 8.32 -4.81
N ARG A 15 -3.59 7.94 -5.48
CA ARG A 15 -3.54 6.74 -6.34
C ARG A 15 -3.68 5.47 -5.50
N ILE A 16 -2.98 5.39 -4.37
CA ILE A 16 -3.09 4.26 -3.44
C ILE A 16 -4.52 4.16 -2.91
N GLN A 17 -5.10 5.28 -2.45
CA GLN A 17 -6.47 5.32 -1.95
C GLN A 17 -7.47 4.80 -2.99
N LYS A 18 -7.44 5.37 -4.21
CA LYS A 18 -8.34 4.95 -5.30
C LYS A 18 -8.16 3.50 -5.68
N GLY A 19 -6.92 3.01 -5.72
CA GLY A 19 -6.66 1.63 -6.08
C GLY A 19 -7.15 0.66 -5.02
N LEU A 20 -6.96 0.99 -3.73
CA LEU A 20 -7.46 0.17 -2.62
C LEU A 20 -8.99 0.11 -2.51
N GLU A 21 -9.71 1.01 -3.19
CA GLU A 21 -11.18 1.03 -3.26
C GLU A 21 -11.73 0.19 -4.43
N LYS A 22 -10.87 -0.35 -5.32
CA LYS A 22 -11.33 -1.14 -6.48
C LYS A 22 -11.83 -2.53 -6.06
N GLU A 23 -13.03 -2.88 -6.48
CA GLU A 23 -13.62 -4.20 -6.25
C GLU A 23 -12.85 -5.33 -6.97
N ASP A 24 -12.32 -5.07 -8.17
CA ASP A 24 -11.58 -6.05 -8.97
C ASP A 24 -10.40 -6.65 -8.18
N PHE A 25 -9.70 -5.83 -7.39
CA PHE A 25 -8.58 -6.29 -6.58
C PHE A 25 -9.02 -7.21 -5.45
N MET A 26 -10.22 -7.00 -4.90
CA MET A 26 -10.84 -7.86 -3.89
C MET A 26 -11.36 -9.19 -4.45
N ARG A 27 -11.42 -9.31 -5.78
CA ARG A 27 -11.79 -10.56 -6.47
C ARG A 27 -10.57 -11.33 -6.98
N GLY A 28 -9.37 -10.77 -6.82
CA GLY A 28 -8.14 -11.36 -7.35
C GLY A 28 -7.91 -11.07 -8.83
N GLU A 29 -8.52 -10.02 -9.35
CA GLU A 29 -8.34 -9.57 -10.73
C GLU A 29 -7.31 -8.43 -10.80
N ASN A 30 -6.69 -8.23 -11.96
CA ASN A 30 -5.70 -7.16 -12.21
C ASN A 30 -4.54 -7.15 -11.19
N ILE A 31 -4.02 -8.34 -10.85
CA ILE A 31 -2.99 -8.51 -9.82
C ILE A 31 -1.70 -7.72 -10.12
N GLU A 32 -1.37 -7.52 -11.40
CA GLU A 32 -0.25 -6.67 -11.82
C GLU A 32 -0.40 -5.22 -11.34
N GLU A 33 -1.62 -4.67 -11.37
CA GLU A 33 -1.89 -3.33 -10.83
C GLU A 33 -1.72 -3.31 -9.30
N VAL A 34 -2.05 -4.41 -8.62
CA VAL A 34 -1.91 -4.54 -7.17
C VAL A 34 -0.43 -4.59 -6.76
N VAL A 35 0.42 -5.27 -7.54
CA VAL A 35 1.88 -5.21 -7.35
C VAL A 35 2.38 -3.78 -7.46
N VAL A 36 1.95 -3.05 -8.50
CA VAL A 36 2.31 -1.64 -8.70
C VAL A 36 1.79 -0.75 -7.56
N LEU A 37 0.61 -1.04 -7.04
CA LEU A 37 0.02 -0.32 -5.91
C LEU A 37 0.82 -0.55 -4.61
N ALA A 38 1.22 -1.80 -4.35
CA ALA A 38 2.05 -2.14 -3.20
C ALA A 38 3.42 -1.44 -3.26
N LEU A 39 4.03 -1.34 -4.45
CA LEU A 39 5.24 -0.56 -4.68
C LEU A 39 5.05 0.94 -4.38
N HIS A 40 3.95 1.55 -4.84
CA HIS A 40 3.64 2.94 -4.52
C HIS A 40 3.47 3.16 -3.01
N LEU A 41 2.78 2.24 -2.33
CA LEU A 41 2.63 2.28 -0.88
C LEU A 41 4.00 2.21 -0.19
N ARG A 42 4.84 1.24 -0.58
CA ARG A 42 6.18 1.10 -0.01
C ARG A 42 7.04 2.35 -0.22
N PHE A 43 6.97 2.94 -1.41
CA PHE A 43 7.68 4.19 -1.73
C PHE A 43 7.22 5.36 -0.84
N LEU A 44 5.90 5.55 -0.67
CA LEU A 44 5.34 6.57 0.21
C LEU A 44 5.82 6.39 1.65
N ILE A 45 5.73 5.16 2.18
CA ILE A 45 6.16 4.84 3.55
C ILE A 45 7.67 5.09 3.73
N THR A 46 8.50 4.69 2.77
CA THR A 46 9.95 4.93 2.82
C THR A 46 10.25 6.42 2.96
N HIS A 47 9.49 7.28 2.28
CA HIS A 47 9.66 8.72 2.41
C HIS A 47 9.24 9.23 3.80
N LEU A 48 8.07 8.82 4.29
CA LEU A 48 7.58 9.21 5.62
C LEU A 48 8.53 8.73 6.74
N GLN A 49 9.13 7.56 6.59
CA GLN A 49 10.11 7.02 7.54
C GLN A 49 11.39 7.85 7.62
N LYS A 50 11.76 8.61 6.57
CA LYS A 50 12.91 9.54 6.66
C LYS A 50 12.64 10.67 7.64
N ALA A 51 11.39 11.12 7.74
CA ALA A 51 10.98 12.16 8.70
C ALA A 51 10.68 11.58 10.08
N HIS A 52 10.14 10.35 10.14
CA HIS A 52 9.72 9.71 11.39
C HIS A 52 10.18 8.25 11.47
N PRO A 53 11.49 7.99 11.63
CA PRO A 53 12.08 6.65 11.52
C PRO A 53 11.58 5.66 12.57
N ASP A 54 11.21 6.16 13.76
CA ASP A 54 10.76 5.32 14.87
C ASP A 54 9.25 5.18 14.99
N ASN A 55 8.49 5.74 14.05
CA ASN A 55 7.04 5.61 14.06
C ASN A 55 6.64 4.14 13.81
N PRO A 56 6.05 3.44 14.81
CA PRO A 56 5.72 2.02 14.68
C PRO A 56 4.66 1.76 13.61
N LEU A 57 3.73 2.70 13.40
CA LEU A 57 2.71 2.60 12.36
C LEU A 57 3.34 2.56 10.96
N LEU A 58 4.38 3.35 10.72
CA LEU A 58 5.09 3.34 9.44
C LEU A 58 5.84 2.02 9.23
N LYS A 59 6.40 1.43 10.28
CA LYS A 59 7.06 0.12 10.22
C LYS A 59 6.06 -1.00 9.93
N GLU A 60 4.89 -0.99 10.59
CA GLU A 60 3.80 -1.93 10.34
C GLU A 60 3.33 -1.87 8.88
N ILE A 61 3.05 -0.67 8.36
CA ILE A 61 2.51 -0.53 7.00
C ILE A 61 3.56 -0.86 5.94
N SER A 62 4.84 -0.58 6.21
CA SER A 62 5.94 -1.05 5.36
C SER A 62 5.88 -2.57 5.19
N TRP A 63 5.75 -3.29 6.31
CA TRP A 63 5.65 -4.75 6.29
C TRP A 63 4.42 -5.22 5.52
N LEU A 64 3.26 -4.60 5.73
CA LEU A 64 2.03 -4.94 5.01
C LEU A 64 2.16 -4.74 3.50
N ALA A 65 2.83 -3.66 3.07
CA ALA A 65 3.10 -3.42 1.65
C ALA A 65 4.01 -4.50 1.06
N ASP A 66 5.06 -4.91 1.78
CA ASP A 66 5.98 -5.96 1.34
C ASP A 66 5.26 -7.33 1.23
N VAL A 67 4.38 -7.65 2.20
CA VAL A 67 3.56 -8.88 2.17
C VAL A 67 2.56 -8.87 1.01
N LEU A 68 1.85 -7.75 0.79
CA LEU A 68 0.94 -7.63 -0.35
C LEU A 68 1.68 -7.83 -1.68
N GLN A 69 2.84 -7.19 -1.83
CA GLN A 69 3.66 -7.34 -3.03
C GLN A 69 4.10 -8.80 -3.23
N HIS A 70 4.53 -9.46 -2.16
CA HIS A 70 4.95 -10.86 -2.20
C HIS A 70 3.81 -11.76 -2.67
N GLU A 71 2.63 -11.66 -2.04
CA GLU A 71 1.51 -12.55 -2.38
C GLU A 71 0.92 -12.27 -3.75
N ALA A 72 0.82 -11.00 -4.15
CA ALA A 72 0.40 -10.62 -5.50
C ALA A 72 1.33 -11.21 -6.57
N ASN A 73 2.66 -11.06 -6.40
CA ASN A 73 3.62 -11.69 -7.32
C ASN A 73 3.53 -13.21 -7.33
N ALA A 74 3.19 -13.79 -6.18
CA ALA A 74 3.10 -15.24 -6.08
C ALA A 74 1.87 -15.78 -6.84
N ILE A 75 0.74 -15.07 -6.83
CA ILE A 75 -0.43 -15.37 -7.68
C ILE A 75 -0.07 -15.23 -9.17
N LEU A 76 0.67 -14.18 -9.57
CA LEU A 76 1.13 -14.02 -10.96
C LEU A 76 2.04 -15.17 -11.42
N SER A 77 2.97 -15.59 -10.55
CA SER A 77 3.92 -16.66 -10.86
C SER A 77 3.27 -18.05 -10.86
N SER A 78 2.21 -18.24 -10.09
CA SER A 78 1.50 -19.50 -9.94
C SER A 78 0.02 -19.22 -9.65
N PRO A 79 -0.85 -19.17 -10.69
CA PRO A 79 -2.27 -18.88 -10.52
C PRO A 79 -3.05 -19.89 -9.67
N LYS A 80 -2.44 -21.05 -9.35
CA LYS A 80 -3.00 -22.05 -8.41
C LYS A 80 -2.68 -21.76 -6.94
N LYS A 81 -1.90 -20.71 -6.64
CA LYS A 81 -1.55 -20.33 -5.28
C LYS A 81 -2.79 -19.81 -4.56
N ASP A 82 -2.79 -19.94 -3.24
CA ASP A 82 -3.94 -19.66 -2.40
C ASP A 82 -4.39 -18.19 -2.47
N ILE A 83 -5.48 -17.94 -3.21
CA ILE A 83 -6.08 -16.62 -3.36
C ILE A 83 -6.51 -16.02 -2.02
N PHE A 84 -6.82 -16.86 -1.02
CA PHE A 84 -7.21 -16.38 0.30
C PHE A 84 -6.07 -15.63 0.99
N THR A 85 -4.84 -16.15 0.89
CA THR A 85 -3.66 -15.50 1.46
C THR A 85 -3.41 -14.13 0.80
N TYR A 86 -3.58 -14.03 -0.52
CA TYR A 86 -3.52 -12.75 -1.24
C TYR A 86 -4.61 -11.78 -0.76
N LEU A 87 -5.87 -12.22 -0.68
CA LEU A 87 -6.99 -11.36 -0.27
C LEU A 87 -6.82 -10.85 1.15
N LYS A 88 -6.30 -11.69 2.05
CA LYS A 88 -5.94 -11.27 3.40
C LYS A 88 -4.85 -10.20 3.38
N ALA A 89 -3.76 -10.43 2.65
CA ALA A 89 -2.68 -9.45 2.51
C ALA A 89 -3.17 -8.10 1.95
N TYR A 90 -4.06 -8.15 0.96
CA TYR A 90 -4.69 -6.97 0.39
C TYR A 90 -5.53 -6.21 1.43
N HIS A 91 -6.38 -6.93 2.16
CA HIS A 91 -7.21 -6.32 3.19
C HIS A 91 -6.38 -5.72 4.33
N ASP A 92 -5.36 -6.43 4.81
CA ASP A 92 -4.49 -5.94 5.88
C ASP A 92 -3.76 -4.65 5.43
N ALA A 93 -3.20 -4.63 4.22
CA ALA A 93 -2.57 -3.44 3.64
C ALA A 93 -3.54 -2.27 3.46
N GLN A 94 -4.77 -2.55 3.03
CA GLN A 94 -5.84 -1.56 2.93
C GLN A 94 -6.14 -0.92 4.28
N GLN A 95 -6.35 -1.73 5.33
CA GLN A 95 -6.61 -1.25 6.68
C GLN A 95 -5.42 -0.45 7.24
N GLY A 96 -4.20 -0.92 7.01
CA GLY A 96 -2.98 -0.20 7.38
C GLY A 96 -2.91 1.19 6.74
N PHE A 97 -3.19 1.29 5.45
CA PHE A 97 -3.21 2.57 4.75
C PHE A 97 -4.31 3.52 5.26
N LEU A 98 -5.52 3.02 5.53
CA LEU A 98 -6.61 3.82 6.09
C LEU A 98 -6.27 4.38 7.48
N LYS A 99 -5.61 3.58 8.33
CA LYS A 99 -5.09 4.04 9.62
C LYS A 99 -4.07 5.17 9.44
N LEU A 100 -3.15 5.04 8.48
CA LEU A 100 -2.17 6.09 8.19
C LEU A 100 -2.80 7.39 7.73
N ILE A 101 -3.72 7.34 6.76
CA ILE A 101 -4.38 8.56 6.26
C ILE A 101 -5.17 9.24 7.38
N THR A 102 -5.85 8.45 8.22
CA THR A 102 -6.56 8.97 9.39
C THR A 102 -5.59 9.64 10.37
N HIS A 103 -4.47 9.00 10.69
CA HIS A 103 -3.43 9.55 11.56
C HIS A 103 -2.84 10.85 10.98
N LEU A 104 -2.50 10.88 9.70
CA LEU A 104 -1.96 12.07 9.03
C LEU A 104 -2.95 13.24 9.02
N ARG A 105 -4.27 12.98 8.85
CA ARG A 105 -5.30 14.03 8.88
C ARG A 105 -5.53 14.61 10.28
N ILE A 106 -5.33 13.82 11.34
CA ILE A 106 -5.51 14.27 12.72
C ILE A 106 -4.33 15.14 13.18
N HIS A 107 -3.13 14.89 12.64
CA HIS A 107 -1.89 15.56 13.04
C HIS A 107 -1.40 16.64 12.06
N SER A 108 -2.16 16.93 11.00
CA SER A 108 -1.95 18.02 10.04
C SER A 108 -2.76 19.26 10.40
#